data_AF-A0AAX3HET4-F1
#
_entry.id   AF-A0AAX3HET4-F1
#
_cell.length_a   1.000
_cell.length_b   1.000
_cell.length_c   1.000
_cell.angle_alpha   90.00
_cell.angle_beta   90.00
_cell.angle_gamma   90.00
#
_symmetry.space_group_name_H-M   'P 1'
#
loop_
_entity.id
_entity.type
_entity.pdbx_description
1 polymer ?
#
loop_
_entity_poly.entity_id
_entity_poly.type
_entity_poly.pdbx_seq_one_letter_code
_entity_poly.pdbx_strand_id
1 'polypeptide(L)'
;MGILISSHKLEDIEEICERVLFLESGLLTFQKVGKDSHNFLFEIAFSSATDRDIFITKQEFGDIVQEEGLRITMSGNIQNSELFKFFNENSIKVVDFETKKETLKDIYLNRSK
;
A
#
# COMPACT_ATOMS: atom_id res chain seq x y z
N MET A 1 -5.32 30.62 6.52
CA MET A 1 -5.37 30.79 5.05
C MET A 1 -5.19 29.41 4.43
N GLY A 2 -6.00 29.03 3.45
CA GLY A 2 -5.86 27.77 2.73
C GLY A 2 -5.35 28.02 1.32
N ILE A 3 -4.45 27.18 0.82
CA ILE A 3 -3.95 27.22 -0.55
C ILE A 3 -4.51 26.00 -1.28
N LEU A 4 -5.11 26.21 -2.45
CA LEU A 4 -5.55 25.15 -3.32
C LEU A 4 -4.55 25.04 -4.48
N ILE A 5 -3.91 23.88 -4.60
CA ILE A 5 -2.95 23.58 -5.67
C ILE A 5 -3.58 22.53 -6.56
N SER A 6 -3.70 22.83 -7.85
CA SER A 6 -4.09 21.85 -8.87
C SER A 6 -2.85 21.51 -9.69
N SER A 7 -2.38 20.27 -9.60
CA SER A 7 -1.20 19.79 -10.32
C SER A 7 -1.37 18.34 -10.75
N HIS A 8 -0.63 17.95 -11.80
CA HIS A 8 -0.51 16.57 -12.25
C HIS A 8 0.79 15.91 -11.74
N LYS A 9 1.72 16.70 -11.18
CA LYS A 9 2.92 16.19 -10.53
C LYS A 9 2.57 15.81 -9.10
N LEU A 10 2.17 14.55 -8.91
CA LEU A 10 1.69 14.04 -7.63
C LEU A 10 2.78 14.10 -6.54
N GLU A 11 4.05 13.88 -6.90
CA GLU A 11 5.21 13.96 -6.00
C GLU A 11 5.31 15.33 -5.30
N ASP A 12 5.16 16.43 -6.06
CA ASP A 12 5.17 17.80 -5.52
C ASP A 12 3.97 18.05 -4.56
N ILE A 13 2.82 17.42 -4.86
CA ILE A 13 1.62 17.53 -4.02
C ILE A 13 1.84 16.78 -2.70
N GLU A 14 2.46 15.59 -2.72
CA GLU A 14 2.77 14.85 -1.49
C GLU A 14 3.72 15.58 -0.55
N GLU A 15 4.65 16.35 -1.11
CA GLU A 15 5.64 17.08 -0.32
C GLU A 15 5.03 18.30 0.38
N ILE A 16 4.10 19.00 -0.28
CA ILE A 16 3.63 20.33 0.14
C ILE A 16 2.22 20.28 0.76
N CYS A 17 1.38 19.31 0.39
CA CYS A 17 -0.02 19.26 0.79
C CYS A 17 -0.27 18.26 1.94
N GLU A 18 -1.05 18.70 2.93
CA GLU A 18 -1.50 17.84 4.05
C GLU A 18 -2.79 17.06 3.73
N ARG A 19 -3.45 17.40 2.63
CA ARG A 19 -4.75 16.87 2.21
C ARG A 19 -4.85 16.92 0.70
N VAL A 20 -5.39 15.87 0.10
CA VAL A 20 -5.64 15.81 -1.34
C VAL A 20 -7.08 15.42 -1.59
N LEU A 21 -7.67 16.05 -2.61
CA LEU A 21 -9.01 15.74 -3.08
C LEU A 21 -8.87 15.22 -4.51
N PHE A 22 -9.41 14.02 -4.76
CA PHE A 22 -9.54 13.49 -6.11
C PHE A 22 -10.92 13.86 -6.64
N LEU A 23 -10.96 14.48 -7.83
CA LEU A 23 -12.20 14.79 -8.54
C LEU A 23 -12.39 13.77 -9.65
N GLU A 24 -13.39 12.90 -9.51
CA GLU A 24 -13.72 11.85 -10.47
C GLU A 24 -15.22 11.89 -10.78
N SER A 25 -15.59 11.95 -12.06
CA SER A 25 -17.00 12.00 -12.50
C SER A 25 -17.85 13.08 -11.81
N GLY A 26 -17.23 14.21 -11.44
CA GLY A 26 -17.91 15.32 -10.75
C GLY A 26 -18.05 15.14 -9.23
N LEU A 27 -17.53 14.04 -8.66
CA LEU A 27 -17.52 13.77 -7.23
C LEU A 27 -16.12 14.00 -6.65
N LEU A 28 -16.06 14.70 -5.51
CA LEU A 28 -14.84 14.88 -4.75
C LEU A 28 -14.71 13.76 -3.73
N THR A 29 -13.63 12.98 -3.83
CA THR A 29 -13.26 11.99 -2.83
C THR A 29 -12.03 12.47 -2.07
N PHE A 30 -12.08 12.37 -0.75
CA PHE A 30 -11.02 12.82 0.13
C PHE A 30 -9.95 11.74 0.30
N GLN A 31 -8.69 12.12 0.17
CA GLN A 31 -7.54 11.30 0.57
C GLN A 31 -6.67 12.12 1.52
N LYS A 32 -6.43 11.60 2.72
CA LYS A 32 -5.43 12.20 3.62
C LYS A 32 -4.06 11.81 3.07
N VAL A 33 -3.24 12.82 2.80
CA VAL A 33 -1.86 12.64 2.32
C VAL A 33 -0.97 13.46 3.22
N GLY A 34 0.05 12.85 3.80
CA GLY A 34 0.96 13.57 4.67
C GLY A 34 1.78 12.61 5.51
N LYS A 35 2.66 13.15 6.36
CA LYS A 35 3.54 12.35 7.22
C LYS A 35 2.82 11.33 8.13
N ASP A 36 1.52 11.52 8.36
CA ASP A 36 0.67 10.63 9.17
C ASP A 36 -0.12 9.58 8.36
N SER A 37 -0.05 9.57 7.02
CA SER A 37 -0.59 8.45 6.24
C SER A 37 0.43 7.31 6.28
N HIS A 38 0.45 6.58 7.40
CA HIS A 38 1.33 5.43 7.65
C HIS A 38 0.91 4.18 6.88
N ASN A 39 0.44 4.33 5.65
CA ASN A 39 0.20 3.20 4.78
C ASN A 39 1.50 2.89 4.05
N PHE A 40 2.12 1.78 4.44
CA PHE A 40 3.23 1.19 3.71
C PHE A 40 2.67 0.12 2.79
N LEU A 41 3.24 0.05 1.59
CA LEU A 41 3.07 -1.06 0.67
C LEU A 41 4.15 -2.09 0.98
N PHE A 42 3.72 -3.31 1.26
CA PHE A 42 4.59 -4.45 1.44
C PHE A 42 4.46 -5.34 0.21
N GLU A 43 5.54 -5.45 -0.55
CA GLU A 43 5.66 -6.37 -1.67
C GLU A 43 6.33 -7.65 -1.16
N ILE A 44 5.63 -8.76 -1.27
CA ILE A 44 6.06 -10.05 -0.72
C ILE A 44 6.06 -11.07 -1.85
N ALA A 45 7.21 -11.68 -2.13
CA ALA A 45 7.35 -12.77 -3.09
C ALA A 45 7.49 -14.11 -2.35
N PHE A 46 6.55 -15.02 -2.56
CA PHE A 46 6.53 -16.33 -1.90
C PHE A 46 7.28 -17.39 -2.69
N SER A 47 7.75 -18.41 -1.98
CA SER A 47 8.44 -19.55 -2.60
C SER A 47 7.50 -20.51 -3.32
N SER A 48 6.24 -20.58 -2.87
CA SER A 48 5.21 -21.46 -3.42
C SER A 48 3.82 -20.83 -3.32
N ALA A 49 2.88 -21.33 -4.13
CA ALA A 49 1.49 -20.87 -4.06
C ALA A 49 0.84 -21.23 -2.71
N THR A 50 1.24 -22.35 -2.10
CA THR A 50 0.77 -22.76 -0.77
C THR A 50 1.16 -21.76 0.31
N ASP A 51 2.41 -21.28 0.30
CA ASP A 51 2.90 -20.25 1.24
C ASP A 51 2.10 -18.96 1.12
N ARG A 52 1.84 -18.54 -0.13
CA ARG A 52 1.01 -17.38 -0.46
C ARG A 52 -0.41 -17.56 0.07
N ASP A 53 -1.04 -18.70 -0.21
CA ASP A 53 -2.45 -18.93 0.18
C ASP A 53 -2.61 -18.98 1.71
N ILE A 54 -1.62 -19.54 2.42
CA ILE A 54 -1.58 -19.49 3.90
C ILE A 54 -1.51 -18.03 4.37
N PHE A 55 -0.66 -17.22 3.75
CA PHE A 55 -0.58 -15.80 4.07
C PHE A 55 -1.92 -15.10 3.82
N ILE A 56 -2.48 -15.18 2.61
CA ILE A 56 -3.75 -14.52 2.26
C ILE A 56 -4.89 -14.90 3.20
N THR A 57 -4.96 -16.17 3.61
CA THR A 57 -6.06 -16.67 4.45
C THR A 57 -5.93 -16.26 5.92
N LYS A 58 -4.70 -16.06 6.41
CA LYS A 58 -4.43 -15.87 7.85
C LYS A 58 -3.92 -14.48 8.21
N GLN A 59 -3.51 -13.67 7.24
CA GLN A 59 -2.93 -12.37 7.54
C GLN A 59 -4.03 -11.39 7.97
N GLU A 60 -3.78 -10.64 9.03
CA GLU A 60 -4.71 -9.65 9.61
C GLU A 60 -4.07 -8.24 9.69
N PHE A 61 -3.02 -8.01 8.94
CA PHE A 61 -2.17 -6.81 9.02
C PHE A 61 -2.54 -5.70 8.03
N GLY A 62 -3.49 -5.94 7.12
CA GLY A 62 -3.90 -4.94 6.12
C GLY A 62 -4.71 -5.51 4.96
N ASP A 63 -4.88 -4.70 3.92
CA ASP A 63 -5.62 -5.06 2.71
C ASP A 63 -4.67 -5.50 1.60
N ILE A 64 -5.02 -6.56 0.88
CA ILE A 64 -4.28 -6.98 -0.32
C ILE A 64 -4.72 -6.09 -1.48
N VAL A 65 -3.76 -5.37 -2.05
CA VAL A 65 -4.00 -4.40 -3.13
C VAL A 65 -3.74 -5.01 -4.49
N GLN A 66 -2.81 -5.97 -4.58
CA GLN A 66 -2.45 -6.62 -5.83
C GLN A 66 -1.97 -8.06 -5.61
N GLU A 67 -2.34 -8.96 -6.53
CA GLU A 67 -1.90 -10.34 -6.57
C GLU A 67 -1.37 -10.68 -7.97
N GLU A 68 -0.10 -11.04 -8.07
CA GLU A 68 0.57 -11.42 -9.32
C GLU A 68 1.34 -12.73 -9.16
N GLY A 69 0.66 -13.85 -9.42
CA GLY A 69 1.28 -15.17 -9.32
C GLY A 69 1.75 -15.46 -7.89
N LEU A 70 3.06 -15.52 -7.67
CA LEU A 70 3.67 -15.75 -6.35
C LEU A 70 3.97 -14.46 -5.58
N ARG A 71 3.67 -13.29 -6.15
CA ARG A 71 3.85 -12.00 -5.50
C ARG A 71 2.52 -11.43 -5.06
N ILE A 72 2.53 -10.81 -3.88
CA ILE A 72 1.41 -9.99 -3.42
C ILE A 72 1.93 -8.62 -3.03
N THR A 73 1.08 -7.62 -3.19
CA THR A 73 1.28 -6.28 -2.63
C THR A 73 0.15 -6.03 -1.66
N MET A 74 0.49 -5.71 -0.42
CA MET A 74 -0.50 -5.36 0.61
C MET A 74 -0.23 -3.97 1.17
N SER A 75 -1.28 -3.25 1.52
CA SER A 75 -1.21 -1.98 2.23
C SER A 75 -1.51 -2.19 3.70
N GLY A 76 -0.67 -1.64 4.58
CA GLY A 76 -0.91 -1.70 6.01
C GLY A 76 0.03 -0.80 6.81
N ASN A 77 -0.19 -0.76 8.11
CA ASN A 77 0.67 -0.07 9.06
C ASN A 77 1.26 -1.08 10.05
N ILE A 78 2.11 -1.97 9.53
CA ILE A 78 2.75 -3.05 10.29
C ILE A 78 4.26 -2.85 10.35
N GLN A 79 4.87 -3.21 11.47
CA GLN A 79 6.32 -3.29 11.55
C GLN A 79 6.83 -4.56 10.87
N ASN A 80 7.95 -4.46 10.14
CA ASN A 80 8.56 -5.61 9.47
C ASN A 80 8.81 -6.79 10.43
N SER A 81 9.15 -6.52 11.68
CA SER A 81 9.36 -7.54 12.72
C SER A 81 8.13 -8.42 12.96
N GLU A 82 6.93 -7.87 12.93
CA GLU A 82 5.67 -8.60 13.11
C GLU A 82 5.37 -9.48 11.90
N LEU A 83 5.61 -8.98 10.68
CA LEU A 83 5.52 -9.76 9.44
C LEU A 83 6.49 -10.94 9.43
N PHE A 84 7.76 -10.72 9.78
CA PHE A 84 8.75 -11.80 9.85
C PHE A 84 8.43 -12.83 10.93
N LYS A 85 7.87 -12.40 12.06
CA LYS A 85 7.38 -13.31 13.09
C LYS A 85 6.24 -14.19 12.56
N PHE A 86 5.28 -13.60 11.88
CA PHE A 86 4.17 -14.32 11.25
C PHE A 86 4.64 -15.36 10.22
N PHE A 87 5.61 -14.99 9.37
CA PHE A 87 6.18 -15.92 8.39
C PHE A 87 6.80 -17.13 9.09
N ASN A 88 7.58 -16.91 10.15
CA ASN A 88 8.21 -17.99 10.91
C ASN A 88 7.17 -18.86 11.62
N GLU A 89 6.18 -18.28 12.29
CA GLU A 89 5.14 -19.01 13.02
C GLU A 89 4.27 -19.88 12.10
N ASN A 90 4.04 -19.43 10.86
CA ASN A 90 3.26 -20.16 9.87
C ASN A 90 4.12 -21.00 8.91
N SER A 91 5.44 -21.08 9.13
CA SER A 91 6.39 -21.78 8.25
C SER A 91 6.33 -21.32 6.78
N ILE A 92 6.01 -20.05 6.56
CA ILE A 92 5.90 -19.42 5.24
C ILE A 92 7.29 -19.06 4.75
N LYS A 93 7.64 -19.53 3.55
CA LYS A 93 8.91 -19.19 2.90
C LYS A 93 8.73 -18.02 1.93
N VAL A 94 9.46 -16.94 2.20
CA VAL A 94 9.51 -15.73 1.39
C VAL A 94 10.85 -15.68 0.65
N VAL A 95 10.81 -15.41 -0.65
CA VAL A 95 11.97 -15.30 -1.54
C VAL A 95 12.47 -13.86 -1.61
N ASP A 96 11.56 -12.91 -1.56
CA ASP A 96 11.86 -11.48 -1.66
C ASP A 96 10.83 -10.67 -0.85
N PHE A 97 11.28 -9.59 -0.24
CA PHE A 97 10.44 -8.73 0.60
C PHE A 97 10.91 -7.28 0.48
N GLU A 98 10.01 -6.42 0.04
CA GLU A 98 10.27 -4.98 -0.10
C GLU A 98 9.19 -4.17 0.61
N THR A 99 9.60 -3.13 1.32
CA THR A 99 8.68 -2.17 1.93
C THR A 99 8.83 -0.83 1.21
N LYS A 100 7.72 -0.35 0.65
CA LYS A 100 7.63 0.97 0.01
C LYS A 100 6.64 1.81 0.78
N LYS A 101 6.85 3.12 0.77
CA LYS A 101 5.80 4.05 1.21
C LYS A 101 4.76 4.13 0.10
N GLU A 102 3.47 3.99 0.43
CA GLU A 102 2.40 4.22 -0.55
C GLU A 102 2.47 5.68 -1.02
N THR A 103 2.50 5.88 -2.34
CA THR A 103 2.52 7.22 -2.95
C THR A 103 1.14 7.59 -3.51
N LEU A 104 0.88 8.88 -3.65
CA LEU A 104 -0.29 9.42 -4.34
C LEU A 104 -0.42 8.88 -5.76
N LYS A 105 0.71 8.58 -6.40
CA LYS A 105 0.76 7.98 -7.73
C LYS A 105 0.16 6.58 -7.73
N ASP A 106 0.47 5.78 -6.73
CA ASP A 106 -0.10 4.42 -6.57
C ASP A 106 -1.62 4.50 -6.33
N ILE A 107 -2.05 5.42 -5.47
CA ILE A 107 -3.48 5.66 -5.18
C ILE A 107 -4.23 6.10 -6.44
N TYR A 108 -3.66 7.02 -7.22
CA TYR A 108 -4.25 7.51 -8.46
C TYR A 108 -4.38 6.39 -9.51
N LEU A 109 -3.34 5.57 -9.67
CA LEU A 109 -3.35 4.47 -10.64
C LEU A 109 -4.36 3.38 -10.29
N ASN A 110 -4.54 3.06 -9.00
CA ASN A 110 -5.54 2.09 -8.56
C ASN A 110 -6.99 2.57 -8.79
N ARG A 111 -7.24 3.88 -8.69
CA ARG A 111 -8.57 4.47 -8.93
C ARG A 111 -8.91 4.65 -10.40
N SER A 112 -7.90 4.78 -11.26
CA SER A 112 -8.09 4.99 -12.70
C SER A 112 -8.30 3.69 -13.51
N LYS A 113 -8.43 2.53 -12.84
CA LYS A 113 -8.80 1.25 -13.45
C LYS A 113 -10.31 1.03 -13.34
#